data_AF-A0A354QSE9-F1
#
_entry.id   AF-A0A354QSE9-F1
#
_cell.length_a   1.000
_cell.length_b   1.000
_cell.length_c   1.000
_cell.angle_alpha   90.00
_cell.angle_beta   90.00
_cell.angle_gamma   90.00
#
_symmetry.space_group_name_H-M   'P 1'
#
loop_
_entity.id
_entity.type
_entity.pdbx_description
1 polymer ?
#
loop_
_entity_poly.entity_id
_entity_poly.type
_entity_poly.pdbx_seq_one_letter_code
_entity_poly.pdbx_strand_id
1 'polypeptide(L)'
;MSFTKKQISNFLSGKIFFRFTISNEFIIAFNEHEELFTFDEIEKIVENNLDYWKSISDKTPNNFYSNWQSLSDRIATIRKYFTELEEFNLDDVTNYLYYNLSTSRESRGQDSFTYILSISSPIDRDAEIRKIRSFVSFYIQQTNTSAEEAVKCFIRLSKNPELVGNYLSNSSQHQFYPALYLLRKNFSNIRENVSDFETNIVSPLTRKLEEISAESDEQYREITAFAQAKHNEIQQQFDNKVIELEEFQKSINNWQKNKQDRLANLEETYKNKLSLEAPEQLWNERAVEHQKRATRWTYFLIGAVLALIFTLVLLVIVIHDYSLNIIKKDLPFISESFILISVISFFIYIVRVLIKIVMSNHHLATEYRQKAALTRFYQALTKAGNNVDKEERLIIINSLFSKVETGLIKTDTSNDSEAILAILSKNIK
;
A
#
# COMPACT_ATOMS: atom_id res chain seq x y z
N MET A 1 -4.27 9.64 -25.87
CA MET A 1 -3.44 10.74 -25.30
C MET A 1 -2.38 11.00 -26.35
N SER A 2 -2.33 12.16 -27.01
CA SER A 2 -1.37 12.39 -28.10
C SER A 2 0.02 12.65 -27.53
N PHE A 3 1.05 12.01 -28.09
CA PHE A 3 2.43 12.27 -27.67
C PHE A 3 2.88 13.68 -28.06
N THR A 4 3.64 14.34 -27.20
CA THR A 4 4.28 15.63 -27.51
C THR A 4 5.45 15.43 -28.49
N LYS A 5 5.86 16.51 -29.19
CA LYS A 5 7.00 16.48 -30.12
C LYS A 5 8.27 15.93 -29.44
N LYS A 6 8.50 16.34 -28.18
CA LYS A 6 9.64 15.88 -27.37
C LYS A 6 9.55 14.41 -26.96
N GLN A 7 8.35 13.91 -26.64
CA GLN A 7 8.14 12.47 -26.38
C GLN A 7 8.46 11.64 -27.61
N ILE A 8 7.99 12.06 -28.78
CA ILE A 8 8.29 11.41 -30.07
C ILE A 8 9.81 11.41 -30.32
N SER A 9 10.46 12.57 -30.18
CA SER A 9 11.91 12.70 -30.35
C SER A 9 12.70 11.76 -29.43
N ASN A 10 12.29 11.65 -28.16
CA ASN A 10 12.88 10.72 -27.20
C ASN A 10 12.68 9.24 -27.58
N PHE A 11 11.52 8.87 -28.14
CA PHE A 11 11.29 7.49 -28.56
C PHE A 11 12.15 7.08 -29.76
N LEU A 12 12.40 8.02 -30.68
CA LEU A 12 13.22 7.81 -31.87
C LEU A 12 14.73 7.87 -31.55
N SER A 13 15.11 8.62 -30.52
CA SER A 13 16.50 8.82 -30.11
C SER A 13 17.24 7.49 -29.89
N GLY A 14 18.40 7.35 -30.53
CA GLY A 14 19.22 6.14 -30.47
C GLY A 14 18.74 4.95 -31.32
N LYS A 15 17.49 4.98 -31.82
CA LYS A 15 16.88 3.87 -32.57
C LYS A 15 16.69 4.19 -34.05
N ILE A 16 16.30 5.42 -34.38
CA ILE A 16 15.95 5.78 -35.77
C ILE A 16 16.74 7.04 -36.17
N PHE A 17 17.47 6.90 -37.26
CA PHE A 17 18.28 7.96 -37.87
C PHE A 17 17.90 8.13 -39.34
N PHE A 18 18.28 9.27 -39.90
CA PHE A 18 18.03 9.60 -41.29
C PHE A 18 19.31 10.10 -41.94
N ARG A 19 19.47 9.82 -43.23
CA ARG A 19 20.61 10.25 -44.05
C ARG A 19 20.11 10.69 -45.41
N PHE A 20 20.71 11.72 -45.99
CA PHE A 20 20.44 12.11 -47.38
C PHE A 20 21.42 11.45 -48.34
N THR A 21 20.89 10.96 -49.47
CA THR A 21 21.68 10.53 -50.63
C THR A 21 21.36 11.44 -51.82
N ILE A 22 22.39 12.06 -52.39
CA ILE A 22 22.26 13.15 -53.36
C ILE A 22 23.28 12.94 -54.48
N SER A 23 22.80 12.83 -55.72
CA SER A 23 23.67 12.70 -56.89
C SER A 23 24.79 13.75 -56.89
N ASN A 24 26.00 13.33 -57.27
CA ASN A 24 27.20 14.16 -57.30
C ASN A 24 27.07 15.41 -58.21
N GLU A 25 26.04 15.46 -59.06
CA GLU A 25 25.69 16.62 -59.89
C GLU A 25 24.99 17.76 -59.12
N PHE A 26 24.55 17.51 -57.88
CA PHE A 26 23.83 18.48 -57.03
C PHE A 26 24.59 18.93 -55.79
N ILE A 27 25.76 18.36 -55.54
CA ILE A 27 26.61 18.68 -54.38
C ILE A 27 27.98 19.17 -54.83
N ILE A 28 28.64 20.03 -54.06
CA ILE A 28 30.06 20.42 -54.22
C ILE A 28 30.88 19.79 -53.10
N ALA A 29 30.48 19.97 -51.85
CA ALA A 29 31.20 19.49 -50.67
C ALA A 29 30.22 19.01 -49.59
N PHE A 30 29.57 17.87 -49.86
CA PHE A 30 28.67 17.18 -48.94
C PHE A 30 29.10 15.71 -48.82
N ASN A 31 29.23 15.20 -47.59
CA ASN A 31 29.56 13.80 -47.34
C ASN A 31 28.33 13.05 -46.85
N GLU A 32 27.75 12.23 -47.73
CA GLU A 32 26.55 11.46 -47.42
C GLU A 32 26.73 10.48 -46.26
N HIS A 33 27.93 9.94 -46.04
CA HIS A 33 28.12 8.84 -45.09
C HIS A 33 28.42 9.31 -43.66
N GLU A 34 28.89 10.54 -43.48
CA GLU A 34 29.25 11.10 -42.17
C GLU A 34 28.07 11.74 -41.43
N GLU A 35 27.08 12.27 -42.17
CA GLU A 35 25.97 13.01 -41.57
C GLU A 35 24.76 12.11 -41.29
N LEU A 36 24.36 12.03 -40.02
CA LEU A 36 23.13 11.41 -39.55
C LEU A 36 22.26 12.45 -38.86
N PHE A 37 20.97 12.39 -39.16
CA PHE A 37 19.99 13.34 -38.68
C PHE A 37 18.90 12.65 -37.87
N THR A 38 18.38 13.36 -36.89
CA THR A 38 17.13 13.06 -36.20
C THR A 38 15.91 13.42 -37.07
N PHE A 39 14.73 12.98 -36.67
CA PHE A 39 13.49 13.29 -37.39
C PHE A 39 13.20 14.80 -37.42
N ASP A 40 13.41 15.49 -36.29
CA ASP A 40 13.20 16.93 -36.20
C ASP A 40 14.22 17.71 -37.06
N GLU A 41 15.45 17.22 -37.18
CA GLU A 41 16.47 17.84 -38.04
C GLU A 41 16.13 17.69 -39.53
N ILE A 42 15.65 16.52 -39.98
CA ILE A 42 15.27 16.37 -41.39
C ILE A 42 14.05 17.21 -41.76
N GLU A 43 13.10 17.40 -40.84
CA GLU A 43 11.97 18.32 -41.03
C GLU A 43 12.49 19.73 -41.31
N LYS A 44 13.38 20.21 -40.44
CA LYS A 44 13.96 21.54 -40.58
C LYS A 44 14.79 21.70 -41.86
N ILE A 45 15.56 20.68 -42.22
CA ILE A 45 16.32 20.68 -43.49
C ILE A 45 15.36 20.78 -44.68
N VAL A 46 14.31 19.97 -44.68
CA VAL A 46 13.36 19.90 -45.80
C VAL A 46 12.57 21.20 -45.93
N GLU A 47 12.08 21.75 -44.82
CA GLU A 47 11.42 23.06 -44.78
C GLU A 47 12.33 24.17 -45.32
N ASN A 48 13.58 24.26 -44.82
CA ASN A 48 14.54 25.27 -45.26
C ASN A 48 14.83 25.23 -46.77
N ASN A 49 15.00 24.02 -47.32
CA ASN A 49 15.31 23.85 -48.73
C ASN A 49 14.05 24.06 -49.58
N LEU A 50 12.88 23.60 -49.12
CA LEU A 50 11.59 23.84 -49.77
C LEU A 50 11.32 25.33 -49.93
N ASP A 51 11.43 26.10 -48.84
CA ASP A 51 11.20 27.55 -48.84
C ASP A 51 12.16 28.28 -49.78
N TYR A 52 13.45 27.91 -49.74
CA TYR A 52 14.44 28.48 -50.64
C TYR A 52 14.08 28.20 -52.10
N TRP A 53 13.86 26.95 -52.48
CA TRP A 53 13.60 26.58 -53.87
C TRP A 53 12.23 27.05 -54.36
N LYS A 54 11.25 27.23 -53.47
CA LYS A 54 9.98 27.89 -53.77
C LYS A 54 10.19 29.33 -54.22
N SER A 55 10.99 30.10 -53.47
CA SER A 55 11.31 31.49 -53.82
C SER A 55 12.02 31.65 -55.17
N ILE A 56 12.75 30.60 -55.60
CA ILE A 56 13.38 30.54 -56.92
C ILE A 56 12.35 30.11 -57.98
N SER A 57 11.48 29.14 -57.67
CA SER A 57 10.44 28.66 -58.58
C SER A 57 9.46 29.75 -59.00
N ASP A 58 9.19 30.74 -58.14
CA ASP A 58 8.37 31.91 -58.46
C ASP A 58 8.97 32.75 -59.60
N LYS A 59 10.29 32.66 -59.82
CA LYS A 59 11.03 33.42 -60.85
C LYS A 59 11.39 32.56 -62.06
N THR A 60 11.68 31.27 -61.85
CA THR A 60 12.13 30.35 -62.89
C THR A 60 11.73 28.91 -62.56
N PRO A 61 10.99 28.23 -63.44
CA PRO A 61 10.63 26.84 -63.24
C PRO A 61 11.86 25.95 -63.02
N ASN A 62 11.79 25.08 -62.01
CA ASN A 62 12.83 24.10 -61.68
C ASN A 62 12.20 22.90 -60.96
N ASN A 63 12.80 21.72 -61.10
CA ASN A 63 12.31 20.52 -60.41
C ASN A 63 12.79 20.42 -58.96
N PHE A 64 13.66 21.32 -58.49
CA PHE A 64 14.13 21.28 -57.10
C PHE A 64 12.98 21.53 -56.12
N TYR A 65 12.13 22.52 -56.40
CA TYR A 65 10.96 22.80 -55.57
C TYR A 65 10.02 21.59 -55.46
N SER A 66 9.65 20.95 -56.59
CA SER A 66 8.78 19.78 -56.57
C SER A 66 9.41 18.56 -55.88
N ASN A 67 10.72 18.38 -56.02
CA ASN A 67 11.45 17.31 -55.32
C ASN A 67 11.41 17.51 -53.80
N TRP A 68 11.65 18.73 -53.31
CA TRP A 68 11.54 19.03 -51.88
C TRP A 68 10.10 19.00 -51.38
N GLN A 69 9.13 19.42 -52.19
CA GLN A 69 7.71 19.37 -51.84
C GLN A 69 7.27 17.91 -51.63
N SER A 70 7.65 17.01 -52.54
CA SER A 70 7.33 15.59 -52.41
C SER A 70 7.89 14.97 -51.11
N LEU A 71 9.13 15.30 -50.74
CA LEU A 71 9.70 14.83 -49.48
C LEU A 71 9.02 15.47 -48.26
N SER A 72 8.68 16.76 -48.34
CA SER A 72 7.95 17.48 -47.30
C SER A 72 6.58 16.86 -47.02
N ASP A 73 5.83 16.49 -48.06
CA ASP A 73 4.50 15.88 -47.92
C ASP A 73 4.59 14.51 -47.23
N ARG A 74 5.61 13.70 -47.56
CA ARG A 74 5.86 12.43 -46.88
C ARG A 74 6.22 12.64 -45.41
N ILE A 75 7.10 13.59 -45.11
CA ILE A 75 7.49 13.91 -43.74
C ILE A 75 6.29 14.40 -42.92
N ALA A 76 5.44 15.26 -43.48
CA ALA A 76 4.20 15.70 -42.84
C ALA A 76 3.26 14.52 -42.53
N THR A 77 3.19 13.53 -43.42
CA THR A 77 2.42 12.29 -43.20
C THR A 77 3.00 11.50 -42.02
N ILE A 78 4.33 11.36 -41.94
CA ILE A 78 4.99 10.71 -40.80
C ILE A 78 4.75 11.48 -39.49
N ARG A 79 4.85 12.81 -39.51
CA ARG A 79 4.61 13.65 -38.34
C ARG A 79 3.20 13.44 -37.80
N LYS A 80 2.19 13.43 -38.69
CA LYS A 80 0.81 13.15 -38.32
C LYS A 80 0.66 11.77 -37.67
N TYR A 81 1.24 10.74 -38.27
CA TYR A 81 1.25 9.40 -37.69
C TYR A 81 1.84 9.39 -36.27
N PHE A 82 2.97 10.05 -36.04
CA PHE A 82 3.58 10.10 -34.70
C PHE A 82 2.71 10.80 -33.66
N THR A 83 1.98 11.86 -34.03
CA THR A 83 1.07 12.57 -33.11
C THR A 83 -0.15 11.75 -32.74
N GLU A 84 -0.60 10.85 -33.62
CA GLU A 84 -1.77 9.98 -33.44
C GLU A 84 -1.44 8.65 -32.74
N LEU A 85 -0.16 8.37 -32.43
CA LEU A 85 0.23 7.16 -31.70
C LEU A 85 -0.33 7.15 -30.27
N GLU A 86 -0.93 6.03 -29.86
CA GLU A 86 -1.35 5.78 -28.48
C GLU A 86 -0.25 5.12 -27.64
N GLU A 87 0.52 4.23 -28.27
CA GLU A 87 1.66 3.52 -27.67
C GLU A 87 2.81 3.45 -28.69
N PHE A 88 4.05 3.55 -28.21
CA PHE A 88 5.23 3.46 -29.06
C PHE A 88 5.65 2.00 -29.23
N ASN A 89 5.55 1.49 -30.47
CA ASN A 89 6.08 0.19 -30.87
C ASN A 89 7.11 0.38 -32.00
N LEU A 90 8.33 -0.12 -31.81
CA LEU A 90 9.43 0.07 -32.75
C LEU A 90 9.18 -0.64 -34.09
N ASP A 91 8.60 -1.83 -34.09
CA ASP A 91 8.32 -2.59 -35.31
C ASP A 91 7.25 -1.90 -36.15
N ASP A 92 6.18 -1.44 -35.51
CA ASP A 92 5.10 -0.70 -36.21
C ASP A 92 5.63 0.60 -36.80
N VAL A 93 6.40 1.36 -36.01
CA VAL A 93 7.00 2.63 -36.46
C VAL A 93 7.96 2.40 -37.62
N THR A 94 8.84 1.41 -37.51
CA THR A 94 9.83 1.14 -38.56
C THR A 94 9.18 0.63 -39.84
N ASN A 95 8.14 -0.19 -39.75
CA ASN A 95 7.33 -0.62 -40.89
C ASN A 95 6.62 0.58 -41.54
N TYR A 96 6.01 1.45 -40.73
CA TYR A 96 5.32 2.63 -41.25
C TYR A 96 6.27 3.59 -41.99
N LEU A 97 7.45 3.87 -41.42
CA LEU A 97 8.50 4.66 -42.06
C LEU A 97 9.00 4.03 -43.36
N TYR A 98 9.12 2.70 -43.40
CA TYR A 98 9.57 1.99 -44.59
C TYR A 98 8.63 2.19 -45.78
N TYR A 99 7.31 2.12 -45.55
CA TYR A 99 6.33 2.25 -46.62
C TYR A 99 5.99 3.69 -46.99
N ASN A 100 6.04 4.62 -46.02
CA ASN A 100 5.54 5.99 -46.22
C ASN A 100 6.64 7.05 -46.38
N LEU A 101 7.89 6.76 -45.97
CA LEU A 101 9.00 7.71 -46.07
C LEU A 101 10.11 7.24 -46.99
N SER A 102 10.69 6.07 -46.73
CA SER A 102 11.75 5.50 -47.57
C SER A 102 11.87 3.99 -47.38
N THR A 103 11.83 3.26 -48.50
CA THR A 103 12.11 1.83 -48.55
C THR A 103 13.59 1.50 -48.45
N SER A 104 14.47 2.50 -48.55
CA SER A 104 15.91 2.33 -48.39
C SER A 104 16.30 2.57 -46.94
N ARG A 105 16.79 1.52 -46.26
CA ARG A 105 17.28 1.61 -44.87
C ARG A 105 18.47 0.70 -44.61
N GLU A 106 19.32 1.12 -43.69
CA GLU A 106 20.44 0.34 -43.14
C GLU A 106 20.16 -0.04 -41.69
N SER A 107 20.47 -1.27 -41.30
CA SER A 107 20.46 -1.68 -39.89
C SER A 107 21.82 -1.36 -39.25
N ARG A 108 21.80 -0.71 -38.08
CA ARG A 108 22.98 -0.37 -37.27
C ARG A 108 23.16 -1.28 -36.05
N GLY A 109 22.33 -2.31 -35.92
CA GLY A 109 22.29 -3.21 -34.76
C GLY A 109 20.92 -3.90 -34.65
N GLN A 110 20.66 -4.54 -33.52
CA GLN A 110 19.45 -5.34 -33.33
C GLN A 110 18.16 -4.49 -33.40
N ASP A 111 18.20 -3.24 -32.91
CA ASP A 111 17.04 -2.33 -32.80
C ASP A 111 17.33 -0.89 -33.26
N SER A 112 18.24 -0.73 -34.23
CA SER A 112 18.64 0.60 -34.74
C SER A 112 18.66 0.65 -36.27
N PHE A 113 18.01 1.65 -36.84
CA PHE A 113 17.81 1.81 -38.28
C PHE A 113 18.18 3.21 -38.76
N THR A 114 18.78 3.28 -39.95
CA THR A 114 19.05 4.53 -40.67
C THR A 114 18.27 4.53 -41.98
N TYR A 115 17.32 5.45 -42.14
CA TYR A 115 16.55 5.61 -43.37
C TYR A 115 17.26 6.54 -44.35
N ILE A 116 17.39 6.10 -45.59
CA ILE A 116 18.11 6.84 -46.64
C ILE A 116 17.11 7.61 -47.48
N LEU A 117 17.25 8.93 -47.52
CA LEU A 117 16.38 9.87 -48.21
C LEU A 117 17.08 10.33 -49.50
N SER A 118 16.69 9.76 -50.63
CA SER A 118 17.20 10.17 -51.94
C SER A 118 16.55 11.49 -52.37
N ILE A 119 17.35 12.51 -52.71
CA ILE A 119 16.86 13.79 -53.22
C ILE A 119 17.67 14.26 -54.43
N SER A 120 16.99 14.70 -55.48
CA SER A 120 17.61 15.24 -56.70
C SER A 120 17.63 16.77 -56.66
N SER A 121 18.38 17.33 -55.71
CA SER A 121 18.49 18.78 -55.50
C SER A 121 19.68 19.13 -54.61
N PRO A 122 20.28 20.33 -54.75
CA PRO A 122 21.24 20.82 -53.76
C PRO A 122 20.61 21.00 -52.37
N ILE A 123 21.40 20.76 -51.33
CA ILE A 123 20.99 20.78 -49.92
C ILE A 123 21.72 21.87 -49.14
N ASP A 124 21.02 22.50 -48.19
CA ASP A 124 21.57 23.49 -47.25
C ASP A 124 22.66 22.97 -46.29
N ARG A 125 22.92 21.66 -46.28
CA ARG A 125 24.02 21.01 -45.54
C ARG A 125 25.31 20.89 -46.33
N ASP A 126 25.29 21.13 -47.64
CA ASP A 126 26.53 21.21 -48.42
C ASP A 126 27.38 22.37 -47.91
N ALA A 127 28.65 22.09 -47.57
CA ALA A 127 29.56 23.10 -47.01
C ALA A 127 29.76 24.30 -47.96
N GLU A 128 29.52 24.09 -49.25
CA GLU A 128 29.66 25.07 -50.32
C GLU A 128 28.31 25.50 -50.91
N ILE A 129 27.19 25.24 -50.21
CA ILE A 129 25.85 25.65 -50.65
C ILE A 129 25.78 27.16 -50.96
N ARG A 130 26.55 27.98 -50.25
CA ARG A 130 26.62 29.43 -50.47
C ARG A 130 27.08 29.78 -51.89
N LYS A 131 28.04 29.04 -52.45
CA LYS A 131 28.50 29.21 -53.83
C LYS A 131 27.37 28.92 -54.81
N ILE A 132 26.61 27.85 -54.56
CA ILE A 132 25.45 27.48 -55.38
C ILE A 132 24.37 28.55 -55.30
N ARG A 133 24.01 29.02 -54.09
CA ARG A 133 22.96 30.04 -53.92
C ARG A 133 23.33 31.39 -54.53
N SER A 134 24.58 31.83 -54.38
CA SER A 134 25.06 33.07 -55.02
C SER A 134 25.04 32.94 -56.56
N PHE A 135 25.41 31.78 -57.11
CA PHE A 135 25.27 31.52 -58.54
C PHE A 135 23.80 31.54 -58.99
N VAL A 136 22.89 30.87 -58.28
CA VAL A 136 21.45 30.87 -58.61
C VAL A 136 20.91 32.29 -58.62
N SER A 137 21.22 33.09 -57.60
CA SER A 137 20.82 34.50 -57.51
C SER A 137 21.33 35.34 -58.68
N PHE A 138 22.55 35.07 -59.16
CA PHE A 138 23.07 35.68 -60.38
C PHE A 138 22.32 35.20 -61.62
N TYR A 139 22.14 33.89 -61.78
CA TYR A 139 21.59 33.26 -62.98
C TYR A 139 20.16 33.73 -63.27
N ILE A 140 19.30 33.77 -62.25
CA ILE A 140 17.89 34.20 -62.39
C ILE A 140 17.74 35.67 -62.76
N GLN A 141 18.79 36.49 -62.61
CA GLN A 141 18.81 37.88 -63.09
C GLN A 141 19.18 37.96 -64.57
N GLN A 142 19.82 36.92 -65.13
CA GLN A 142 20.25 36.90 -66.52
C GLN A 142 19.22 36.22 -67.43
N THR A 143 18.61 35.13 -66.96
CA THR A 143 17.64 34.34 -67.73
C THR A 143 16.65 33.65 -66.80
N ASN A 144 15.52 33.22 -67.36
CA ASN A 144 14.43 32.55 -66.65
C ASN A 144 14.18 31.11 -67.16
N THR A 145 15.18 30.48 -67.78
CA THR A 145 15.06 29.11 -68.32
C THR A 145 16.19 28.21 -67.84
N SER A 146 15.94 26.89 -67.79
CA SER A 146 16.95 25.85 -67.56
C SER A 146 17.78 26.04 -66.27
N ALA A 147 17.17 26.48 -65.17
CA ALA A 147 17.88 26.75 -63.92
C ALA A 147 18.49 25.47 -63.33
N GLU A 148 17.84 24.32 -63.50
CA GLU A 148 18.36 23.04 -63.02
C GLU A 148 19.66 22.66 -63.75
N GLU A 149 19.66 22.70 -65.08
CA GLU A 149 20.83 22.41 -65.90
C GLU A 149 21.96 23.40 -65.62
N ALA A 150 21.63 24.67 -65.38
CA ALA A 150 22.60 25.70 -65.06
C ALA A 150 23.28 25.43 -63.71
N VAL A 151 22.52 25.02 -62.69
CA VAL A 151 23.05 24.62 -61.38
C VAL A 151 23.95 23.39 -61.51
N LYS A 152 23.53 22.36 -62.26
CA LYS A 152 24.36 21.18 -62.54
C LYS A 152 25.67 21.56 -63.24
N CYS A 153 25.62 22.44 -64.24
CA CYS A 153 26.80 22.94 -64.95
C CYS A 153 27.71 23.74 -64.01
N PHE A 154 27.16 24.61 -63.17
CA PHE A 154 27.91 25.37 -62.18
C PHE A 154 28.64 24.47 -61.18
N ILE A 155 27.96 23.44 -60.65
CA ILE A 155 28.54 22.48 -59.73
C ILE A 155 29.67 21.70 -60.42
N ARG A 156 29.45 21.24 -61.65
CA ARG A 156 30.46 20.55 -62.45
C ARG A 156 31.70 21.41 -62.67
N LEU A 157 31.52 22.67 -63.08
CA LEU A 157 32.63 23.60 -63.32
C LEU A 157 33.35 24.00 -62.03
N SER A 158 32.63 24.09 -60.91
CA SER A 158 33.23 24.37 -59.60
C SER A 158 34.18 23.25 -59.15
N LYS A 159 33.89 22.00 -59.54
CA LYS A 159 34.76 20.84 -59.30
C LYS A 159 35.87 20.67 -60.33
N ASN A 160 35.65 21.18 -61.56
CA ASN A 160 36.52 21.00 -62.71
C ASN A 160 36.78 22.35 -63.41
N PRO A 161 37.56 23.26 -62.79
CA PRO A 161 37.74 24.63 -63.29
C PRO A 161 38.36 24.72 -64.69
N GLU A 162 39.08 23.70 -65.13
CA GLU A 162 39.69 23.62 -66.46
C GLU A 162 38.65 23.56 -67.60
N LEU A 163 37.42 23.14 -67.32
CA LEU A 163 36.34 23.06 -68.30
C LEU A 163 35.68 24.41 -68.60
N VAL A 164 35.96 25.45 -67.80
CA VAL A 164 35.30 26.75 -67.87
C VAL A 164 35.40 27.39 -69.26
N GLY A 165 36.56 27.27 -69.92
CA GLY A 165 36.76 27.84 -71.26
C GLY A 165 35.82 27.26 -72.32
N ASN A 166 35.58 25.94 -72.29
CA ASN A 166 34.67 25.26 -73.22
C ASN A 166 33.23 25.74 -73.00
N TYR A 167 32.79 25.79 -71.74
CA TYR A 167 31.43 26.19 -71.38
C TYR A 167 31.15 27.67 -71.68
N LEU A 168 32.16 28.54 -71.58
CA LEU A 168 32.03 29.95 -71.94
C LEU A 168 31.76 30.16 -73.43
N SER A 169 32.24 29.27 -74.29
CA SER A 169 32.05 29.37 -75.74
C SER A 169 30.72 28.77 -76.23
N ASN A 170 29.94 28.16 -75.34
CA ASN A 170 28.69 27.50 -75.69
C ASN A 170 27.53 28.50 -75.88
N SER A 171 26.68 28.29 -76.88
CA SER A 171 25.50 29.13 -77.13
C SER A 171 24.34 28.90 -76.15
N SER A 172 24.36 27.77 -75.42
CA SER A 172 23.34 27.44 -74.43
C SER A 172 23.53 28.26 -73.16
N GLN A 173 22.52 29.03 -72.77
CA GLN A 173 22.57 29.94 -71.62
C GLN A 173 22.93 29.21 -70.31
N HIS A 174 22.41 27.99 -70.11
CA HIS A 174 22.70 27.17 -68.93
C HIS A 174 24.14 26.64 -68.87
N GLN A 175 24.94 26.75 -69.95
CA GLN A 175 26.37 26.43 -69.93
C GLN A 175 27.22 27.72 -69.90
N PHE A 176 26.80 28.73 -70.66
CA PHE A 176 27.46 30.02 -70.76
C PHE A 176 27.54 30.76 -69.41
N TYR A 177 26.39 30.96 -68.74
CA TYR A 177 26.34 31.78 -67.53
C TYR A 177 27.08 31.20 -66.32
N PRO A 178 27.07 29.88 -66.06
CA PRO A 178 27.95 29.28 -65.05
C PRO A 178 29.43 29.59 -65.25
N ALA A 179 29.92 29.43 -66.49
CA ALA A 179 31.31 29.71 -66.83
C ALA A 179 31.65 31.20 -66.69
N LEU A 180 30.77 32.08 -67.18
CA LEU A 180 30.90 33.52 -67.03
C LEU A 180 30.95 33.95 -65.56
N TYR A 181 30.07 33.39 -64.72
CA TYR A 181 30.02 33.68 -63.29
C TYR A 181 31.33 33.30 -62.59
N LEU A 182 31.85 32.10 -62.84
CA LEU A 182 33.11 31.63 -62.24
C LEU A 182 34.30 32.49 -62.69
N LEU A 183 34.39 32.86 -63.97
CA LEU A 183 35.42 33.78 -64.45
C LEU A 183 35.31 35.16 -63.82
N ARG A 184 34.09 35.71 -63.74
CA ARG A 184 33.84 36.98 -63.07
C ARG A 184 34.31 36.94 -61.61
N LYS A 185 34.06 35.85 -60.89
CA LYS A 185 34.54 35.67 -59.51
C LYS A 185 36.06 35.56 -59.44
N ASN A 186 36.69 34.84 -60.36
CA ASN A 186 38.14 34.69 -60.40
C ASN A 186 38.87 36.00 -60.74
N PHE A 187 38.28 36.87 -61.56
CA PHE A 187 38.87 38.17 -61.94
C PHE A 187 38.49 39.32 -61.00
N SER A 188 37.53 39.13 -60.11
CA SER A 188 37.07 40.17 -59.18
C SER A 188 37.96 40.22 -57.93
N ASN A 189 38.50 41.40 -57.60
CA ASN A 189 39.16 41.65 -56.32
C ASN A 189 38.18 41.66 -55.12
N ILE A 190 36.87 41.73 -55.40
CA ILE A 190 35.80 41.66 -54.41
C ILE A 190 35.20 40.26 -54.44
N ARG A 191 35.46 39.46 -53.40
CA ARG A 191 35.08 38.05 -53.32
C ARG A 191 33.55 37.85 -53.27
N GLU A 192 32.80 38.74 -52.63
CA GLU A 192 31.32 38.68 -52.51
C GLU A 192 30.69 40.08 -52.55
N ASN A 193 29.53 40.22 -53.19
CA ASN A 193 28.74 41.46 -53.17
C ASN A 193 28.09 41.61 -51.78
N VAL A 194 28.00 42.83 -51.24
CA VAL A 194 27.37 43.12 -49.94
C VAL A 194 25.94 42.58 -49.89
N SER A 195 25.16 42.73 -50.97
CA SER A 195 23.79 42.19 -51.03
C SER A 195 23.75 40.66 -50.99
N ASP A 196 24.75 40.00 -51.58
CA ASP A 196 24.88 38.54 -51.55
C ASP A 196 25.27 38.07 -50.15
N PHE A 197 26.17 38.79 -49.47
CA PHE A 197 26.55 38.50 -48.10
C PHE A 197 25.36 38.66 -47.15
N GLU A 198 24.61 39.75 -47.28
CA GLU A 198 23.41 39.99 -46.47
C GLU A 198 22.37 38.88 -46.69
N THR A 199 22.06 38.56 -47.95
CA THR A 199 21.03 37.56 -48.30
C THR A 199 21.43 36.13 -47.96
N ASN A 200 22.70 35.74 -48.13
CA ASN A 200 23.13 34.35 -47.99
C ASN A 200 23.81 34.04 -46.65
N ILE A 201 24.22 35.06 -45.89
CA ILE A 201 24.89 34.91 -44.58
C ILE A 201 24.06 35.51 -43.46
N VAL A 202 23.75 36.81 -43.55
CA VAL A 202 23.11 37.54 -42.44
C VAL A 202 21.68 37.08 -42.25
N SER A 203 20.83 37.13 -43.29
CA SER A 203 19.42 36.73 -43.17
C SER A 203 19.23 35.28 -42.70
N PRO A 204 19.95 34.28 -43.22
CA PRO A 204 19.85 32.91 -42.72
C PRO A 204 20.35 32.73 -41.29
N LEU A 205 21.37 33.48 -40.88
CA LEU A 205 21.89 33.43 -39.51
C LEU A 205 20.91 34.06 -38.52
N THR A 206 20.34 35.21 -38.85
CA THR A 206 19.30 35.88 -38.04
C THR A 206 18.10 34.97 -37.88
N ARG A 207 17.60 34.38 -38.95
CA ARG A 207 16.47 33.42 -38.89
C ARG A 207 16.79 32.21 -38.00
N LYS A 208 17.99 31.61 -38.15
CA LYS A 208 18.40 30.50 -37.28
C LYS A 208 18.43 30.90 -35.80
N LEU A 209 18.85 32.12 -35.49
CA LEU A 209 18.89 32.62 -34.12
C LEU A 209 17.48 32.84 -33.55
N GLU A 210 16.57 33.43 -34.34
CA GLU A 210 15.16 33.60 -33.97
C GLU A 210 14.47 32.26 -33.71
N GLU A 211 14.70 31.27 -34.57
CA GLU A 211 14.18 29.91 -34.38
C GLU A 211 14.71 29.24 -33.12
N ILE A 212 16.02 29.35 -32.83
CA ILE A 212 16.60 28.80 -31.60
C ILE A 212 15.98 29.47 -30.37
N SER A 213 15.76 30.79 -30.42
CA SER A 213 15.11 31.52 -29.33
C SER A 213 13.67 31.05 -29.13
N ALA A 214 12.89 30.94 -30.20
CA ALA A 214 11.50 30.51 -30.14
C ALA A 214 11.36 29.06 -29.63
N GLU A 215 12.21 28.16 -30.12
CA GLU A 215 12.25 26.76 -29.68
C GLU A 215 12.66 26.64 -28.20
N SER A 216 13.64 27.44 -27.76
CA SER A 216 14.04 27.50 -26.35
C SER A 216 12.89 27.94 -25.45
N ASP A 217 12.14 28.98 -25.85
CA ASP A 217 10.99 29.49 -25.11
C ASP A 217 9.84 28.45 -25.04
N GLU A 218 9.57 27.77 -26.15
CA GLU A 218 8.58 26.68 -26.19
C GLU A 218 8.98 25.53 -25.25
N GLN A 219 10.23 25.08 -25.33
CA GLN A 219 10.73 24.01 -24.44
C GLN A 219 10.66 24.41 -22.97
N TYR A 220 10.98 25.67 -22.64
CA TYR A 220 10.87 26.16 -21.28
C TYR A 220 9.41 26.11 -20.78
N ARG A 221 8.45 26.51 -21.62
CA ARG A 221 7.02 26.42 -21.30
C ARG A 221 6.54 24.98 -21.11
N GLU A 222 6.93 24.07 -22.00
CA GLU A 222 6.57 22.64 -21.90
C GLU A 222 7.10 22.00 -20.63
N ILE A 223 8.38 22.24 -20.31
CA ILE A 223 9.03 21.70 -19.10
C ILE A 223 8.33 22.24 -17.84
N THR A 224 8.03 23.54 -17.82
CA THR A 224 7.36 24.17 -16.68
C THR A 224 5.95 23.60 -16.49
N ALA A 225 5.18 23.48 -17.57
CA ALA A 225 3.83 22.89 -17.52
C ALA A 225 3.85 21.43 -17.06
N PHE A 226 4.78 20.62 -17.58
CA PHE A 226 4.96 19.23 -17.17
C PHE A 226 5.35 19.11 -15.69
N ALA A 227 6.33 19.90 -15.24
CA ALA A 227 6.77 19.90 -13.85
C ALA A 227 5.62 20.29 -12.90
N GLN A 228 4.83 21.30 -13.27
CA GLN A 228 3.69 21.73 -12.46
C GLN A 228 2.56 20.70 -12.44
N ALA A 229 2.25 20.06 -13.57
CA ALA A 229 1.27 18.98 -13.63
C ALA A 229 1.70 17.80 -12.73
N LYS A 230 2.97 17.38 -12.81
CA LYS A 230 3.49 16.30 -11.97
C LYS A 230 3.56 16.66 -10.50
N HIS A 231 3.90 17.91 -10.18
CA HIS A 231 3.85 18.40 -8.81
C HIS A 231 2.44 18.31 -8.24
N ASN A 232 1.42 18.76 -8.99
CA ASN A 232 0.03 18.69 -8.57
C ASN A 232 -0.46 17.24 -8.40
N GLU A 233 -0.11 16.34 -9.31
CA GLU A 233 -0.44 14.90 -9.19
C GLU A 233 0.18 14.29 -7.92
N ILE A 234 1.47 14.55 -7.67
CA ILE A 234 2.17 14.06 -6.48
C ILE A 234 1.55 14.65 -5.22
N GLN A 235 1.23 15.95 -5.22
CA GLN A 235 0.61 16.63 -4.09
C GLN A 235 -0.75 16.00 -3.76
N GLN A 236 -1.59 15.74 -4.78
CA GLN A 236 -2.89 15.10 -4.58
C GLN A 236 -2.75 13.67 -4.02
N GLN A 237 -1.79 12.89 -4.52
CA GLN A 237 -1.51 11.55 -3.98
C GLN A 237 -1.02 11.62 -2.53
N PHE A 238 -0.18 12.59 -2.22
CA PHE A 238 0.33 12.82 -0.87
C PHE A 238 -0.81 13.19 0.08
N ASP A 239 -1.66 14.15 -0.29
CA ASP A 239 -2.81 14.59 0.51
C ASP A 239 -3.79 13.42 0.78
N ASN A 240 -4.06 12.60 -0.23
CA ASN A 240 -4.86 11.38 -0.06
C ASN A 240 -4.21 10.40 0.92
N LYS A 241 -2.88 10.21 0.84
CA LYS A 241 -2.15 9.34 1.76
C LYS A 241 -2.12 9.88 3.19
N VAL A 242 -2.09 11.20 3.36
CA VAL A 242 -2.23 11.83 4.69
C VAL A 242 -3.59 11.51 5.29
N ILE A 243 -4.68 11.63 4.52
CA ILE A 243 -6.04 11.27 4.99
C ILE A 243 -6.11 9.78 5.38
N GLU A 244 -5.59 8.87 4.55
CA GLU A 244 -5.54 7.44 4.87
C GLU A 244 -4.74 7.15 6.16
N LEU A 245 -3.63 7.85 6.38
CA LEU A 245 -2.82 7.70 7.59
C LEU A 245 -3.53 8.23 8.83
N GLU A 246 -4.24 9.35 8.72
CA GLU A 246 -5.06 9.88 9.83
C GLU A 246 -6.18 8.91 10.21
N GLU A 247 -6.87 8.31 9.23
CA GLU A 247 -7.89 7.29 9.47
C GLU A 247 -7.29 6.02 10.09
N PHE A 248 -6.14 5.58 9.59
CA PHE A 248 -5.41 4.44 10.17
C PHE A 248 -4.99 4.72 11.61
N GLN A 249 -4.46 5.91 11.92
CA GLN A 249 -4.09 6.31 13.27
C GLN A 249 -5.30 6.33 14.20
N LYS A 250 -6.45 6.85 13.75
CA LYS A 250 -7.72 6.79 14.52
C LYS A 250 -8.15 5.35 14.78
N SER A 251 -8.04 4.48 13.78
CA SER A 251 -8.37 3.05 13.89
C SER A 251 -7.47 2.35 14.92
N ILE A 252 -6.16 2.58 14.87
CA ILE A 252 -5.19 2.03 15.85
C ILE A 252 -5.47 2.54 17.26
N ASN A 253 -5.70 3.84 17.43
CA ASN A 253 -6.03 4.42 18.73
C ASN A 253 -7.32 3.83 19.32
N ASN A 254 -8.36 3.66 18.49
CA ASN A 254 -9.62 3.05 18.91
C ASN A 254 -9.44 1.55 19.25
N TRP A 255 -8.67 0.82 18.44
CA TRP A 255 -8.32 -0.57 18.72
C TRP A 255 -7.55 -0.71 20.02
N GLN A 256 -6.54 0.13 20.24
CA GLN A 256 -5.73 0.13 21.47
C GLN A 256 -6.61 0.40 22.69
N LYS A 257 -7.47 1.43 22.63
CA LYS A 257 -8.41 1.74 23.70
C LYS A 257 -9.35 0.57 23.97
N ASN A 258 -9.96 0.00 22.93
CA ASN A 258 -10.84 -1.17 23.06
C ASN A 258 -10.13 -2.37 23.71
N LYS A 259 -8.89 -2.65 23.31
CA LYS A 259 -8.09 -3.74 23.89
C LYS A 259 -7.74 -3.48 25.34
N GLN A 260 -7.39 -2.25 25.68
CA GLN A 260 -7.07 -1.86 27.05
C GLN A 260 -8.31 -1.97 27.95
N ASP A 261 -9.47 -1.49 27.50
CA ASP A 261 -10.74 -1.62 28.21
C ASP A 261 -11.14 -3.09 28.40
N ARG A 262 -10.97 -3.93 27.36
CA ARG A 262 -11.26 -5.37 27.45
C ARG A 262 -10.31 -6.09 28.39
N LEU A 263 -9.02 -5.74 28.41
CA LEU A 263 -8.05 -6.32 29.33
C LEU A 263 -8.34 -5.92 30.76
N ALA A 264 -8.65 -4.64 31.02
CA ALA A 264 -9.04 -4.17 32.35
C ALA A 264 -10.30 -4.88 32.86
N ASN A 265 -11.35 -4.97 32.03
CA ASN A 265 -12.57 -5.70 32.37
C ASN A 265 -12.31 -7.19 32.63
N LEU A 266 -11.41 -7.80 31.84
CA LEU A 266 -11.04 -9.21 32.00
C LEU A 266 -10.27 -9.42 33.31
N GLU A 267 -9.32 -8.56 33.63
CA GLU A 267 -8.55 -8.57 34.87
C GLU A 267 -9.47 -8.42 36.09
N GLU A 268 -10.39 -7.45 36.06
CA GLU A 268 -11.38 -7.25 37.12
C GLU A 268 -12.30 -8.49 37.28
N THR A 269 -12.78 -9.06 36.17
CA THR A 269 -13.60 -10.28 36.17
C THR A 269 -12.83 -11.45 36.79
N TYR A 270 -11.57 -11.66 36.41
CA TYR A 270 -10.74 -12.72 36.95
C TYR A 270 -10.42 -12.51 38.43
N LYS A 271 -10.12 -11.29 38.85
CA LYS A 271 -9.88 -10.94 40.26
C LYS A 271 -11.11 -11.21 41.11
N ASN A 272 -12.30 -10.83 40.63
CA ASN A 272 -13.57 -11.10 41.30
C ASN A 272 -13.88 -12.61 41.35
N LYS A 273 -13.61 -13.35 40.27
CA LYS A 273 -13.77 -14.81 40.25
C LYS A 273 -12.85 -15.49 41.26
N LEU A 274 -11.55 -15.17 41.25
CA LEU A 274 -10.56 -15.80 42.13
C LEU A 274 -10.83 -15.50 43.62
N SER A 275 -11.30 -14.28 43.92
CA SER A 275 -11.65 -13.89 45.30
C SER A 275 -12.88 -14.63 45.86
N LEU A 276 -13.77 -15.14 45.03
CA LEU A 276 -15.06 -15.72 45.44
C LEU A 276 -15.17 -17.23 45.22
N GLU A 277 -14.32 -17.80 44.37
CA GLU A 277 -14.24 -19.25 44.11
C GLU A 277 -13.58 -20.01 45.27
N ALA A 278 -12.49 -19.48 45.84
CA ALA A 278 -11.83 -20.10 46.98
C ALA A 278 -12.72 -20.24 48.24
N PRO A 279 -13.55 -19.24 48.62
CA PRO A 279 -14.53 -19.39 49.69
C PRO A 279 -15.62 -20.45 49.40
N GLU A 280 -16.19 -20.50 48.18
CA GLU A 280 -17.21 -21.50 47.82
C GLU A 280 -16.65 -22.92 47.96
N GLN A 281 -15.44 -23.14 47.44
CA GLN A 281 -14.77 -24.43 47.52
C GLN A 281 -14.52 -24.83 48.99
N LEU A 282 -14.01 -23.91 49.82
CA LEU A 282 -13.78 -24.16 51.24
C LEU A 282 -15.07 -24.55 52.00
N TRP A 283 -16.18 -23.85 51.75
CA TRP A 283 -17.46 -24.15 52.39
C TRP A 283 -18.03 -25.50 51.94
N ASN A 284 -17.92 -25.83 50.66
CA ASN A 284 -18.33 -27.13 50.13
C ASN A 284 -17.50 -28.28 50.72
N GLU A 285 -16.18 -28.12 50.81
CA GLU A 285 -15.29 -29.12 51.42
C GLU A 285 -15.65 -29.37 52.89
N ARG A 286 -15.85 -28.30 53.68
CA ARG A 286 -16.28 -28.43 55.08
C ARG A 286 -17.67 -29.06 55.22
N ALA A 287 -18.61 -28.71 54.35
CA ALA A 287 -19.94 -29.33 54.35
C ALA A 287 -19.88 -30.85 54.12
N VAL A 288 -19.08 -31.29 53.15
CA VAL A 288 -18.86 -32.72 52.87
C VAL A 288 -18.17 -33.42 54.05
N GLU A 289 -17.18 -32.77 54.67
CA GLU A 289 -16.49 -33.33 55.84
C GLU A 289 -17.44 -33.56 57.02
N HIS A 290 -18.24 -32.54 57.38
CA HIS A 290 -19.22 -32.64 58.46
C HIS A 290 -20.36 -33.62 58.14
N GLN A 291 -20.77 -33.74 56.88
CA GLN A 291 -21.71 -34.78 56.46
C GLN A 291 -21.13 -36.18 56.69
N LYS A 292 -19.88 -36.43 56.26
CA LYS A 292 -19.21 -37.72 56.49
C LYS A 292 -19.06 -38.02 57.98
N ARG A 293 -18.76 -37.01 58.82
CA ARG A 293 -18.72 -37.14 60.28
C ARG A 293 -20.11 -37.47 60.84
N ALA A 294 -21.16 -36.78 60.42
CA ALA A 294 -22.53 -37.04 60.83
C ALA A 294 -22.93 -38.50 60.51
N THR A 295 -22.69 -38.96 59.27
CA THR A 295 -22.99 -40.33 58.85
C THR A 295 -22.24 -41.37 59.69
N ARG A 296 -20.95 -41.15 60.00
CA ARG A 296 -20.19 -42.04 60.89
C ARG A 296 -20.79 -42.10 62.30
N TRP A 297 -21.14 -40.94 62.88
CA TRP A 297 -21.80 -40.88 64.18
C TRP A 297 -23.21 -41.50 64.16
N THR A 298 -23.93 -41.42 63.04
CA THR A 298 -25.22 -42.11 62.88
C THR A 298 -25.05 -43.63 62.91
N TYR A 299 -24.04 -44.17 62.22
CA TYR A 299 -23.74 -45.61 62.31
C TYR A 299 -23.33 -46.01 63.74
N PHE A 300 -22.54 -45.18 64.42
CA PHE A 300 -22.20 -45.41 65.82
C PHE A 300 -23.42 -45.38 66.75
N LEU A 301 -24.36 -44.45 66.52
CA LEU A 301 -25.63 -44.36 67.24
C LEU A 301 -26.47 -45.63 67.04
N ILE A 302 -26.60 -46.12 65.79
CA ILE A 302 -27.31 -47.36 65.48
C ILE A 302 -26.66 -48.53 66.23
N GLY A 303 -25.33 -48.63 66.20
CA GLY A 303 -24.58 -49.63 66.96
C GLY A 303 -24.82 -49.55 68.47
N ALA A 304 -24.83 -48.34 69.04
CA ALA A 304 -25.09 -48.13 70.47
C ALA A 304 -26.52 -48.54 70.87
N VAL A 305 -27.52 -48.29 70.03
CA VAL A 305 -28.91 -48.72 70.25
C VAL A 305 -29.02 -50.25 70.18
N LEU A 306 -28.37 -50.90 69.21
CA LEU A 306 -28.34 -52.36 69.12
C LEU A 306 -27.63 -52.99 70.32
N ALA A 307 -26.52 -52.39 70.76
CA ALA A 307 -25.81 -52.81 71.96
C ALA A 307 -26.69 -52.68 73.21
N LEU A 308 -27.46 -51.60 73.35
CA LEU A 308 -28.41 -51.42 74.44
C LEU A 308 -29.46 -52.55 74.44
N ILE A 309 -30.06 -52.86 73.29
CA ILE A 309 -31.04 -53.95 73.16
C ILE A 309 -30.40 -55.29 73.55
N PHE A 310 -29.19 -55.56 73.05
CA PHE A 310 -28.46 -56.79 73.36
C PHE A 310 -28.12 -56.90 74.85
N THR A 311 -27.64 -55.83 75.48
CA THR A 311 -27.38 -55.80 76.93
C THR A 311 -28.66 -56.03 77.73
N LEU A 312 -29.80 -55.48 77.30
CA LEU A 312 -31.09 -55.71 77.96
C LEU A 312 -31.50 -57.19 77.89
N VAL A 313 -31.34 -57.84 76.74
CA VAL A 313 -31.63 -59.26 76.55
C VAL A 313 -30.70 -60.13 77.42
N LEU A 314 -29.40 -59.88 77.40
CA LEU A 314 -28.42 -60.58 78.25
C LEU A 314 -28.75 -60.44 79.73
N LEU A 315 -29.07 -59.23 80.17
CA LEU A 315 -29.36 -58.94 81.58
C LEU A 315 -30.67 -59.60 82.02
N VAL A 316 -31.69 -59.69 81.15
CA VAL A 316 -32.91 -60.48 81.41
C VAL A 316 -32.60 -61.97 81.56
N ILE A 317 -31.72 -62.53 80.72
CA ILE A 317 -31.27 -63.92 80.83
C ILE A 317 -30.52 -64.14 82.16
N VAL A 318 -29.60 -63.24 82.51
CA VAL A 318 -28.83 -63.31 83.76
C VAL A 318 -29.76 -63.23 84.96
N ILE A 319 -30.75 -62.32 84.98
CA ILE A 319 -31.74 -62.25 86.06
C ILE A 319 -32.59 -63.52 86.14
N HIS A 320 -33.00 -64.08 85.00
CA HIS A 320 -33.80 -65.31 84.96
C HIS A 320 -33.01 -66.52 85.49
N ASP A 321 -31.74 -66.66 85.10
CA ASP A 321 -30.84 -67.72 85.57
C ASP A 321 -30.48 -67.55 87.06
N TYR A 322 -30.28 -66.29 87.51
CA TYR A 322 -30.04 -65.95 88.91
C TYR A 322 -31.27 -66.19 89.81
N SER A 323 -32.50 -66.08 89.28
CA SER A 323 -33.72 -66.39 90.03
C SER A 323 -34.07 -67.88 90.07
N LEU A 324 -33.58 -68.67 89.10
CA LEU A 324 -33.84 -70.12 89.02
C LEU A 324 -32.76 -70.99 89.68
N ASN A 325 -31.55 -70.49 89.94
CA ASN A 325 -30.50 -71.24 90.62
C ASN A 325 -30.17 -70.69 92.03
N ILE A 326 -30.44 -71.54 93.02
CA ILE A 326 -30.28 -71.35 94.46
C ILE A 326 -28.80 -71.13 94.82
N ILE A 327 -28.47 -70.05 95.53
CA ILE A 327 -27.72 -70.04 96.81
C ILE A 327 -27.56 -68.59 97.30
N LYS A 328 -28.06 -68.35 98.52
CA LYS A 328 -27.71 -67.23 99.39
C LYS A 328 -26.20 -67.00 99.40
N LYS A 329 -25.74 -65.80 99.04
CA LYS A 329 -24.56 -65.20 99.65
C LYS A 329 -24.61 -63.68 99.60
N ASP A 330 -24.39 -63.13 100.77
CA ASP A 330 -24.37 -61.72 101.19
C ASP A 330 -23.79 -60.73 100.15
N LEU A 331 -24.69 -59.89 99.63
CA LEU A 331 -24.37 -58.52 99.22
C LEU A 331 -25.45 -57.62 99.83
N PRO A 332 -25.18 -56.97 100.97
CA PRO A 332 -26.13 -56.05 101.54
C PRO A 332 -26.07 -54.73 100.75
N PHE A 333 -27.23 -54.12 100.50
CA PHE A 333 -27.46 -52.72 100.09
C PHE A 333 -27.65 -52.34 98.61
N ILE A 334 -27.73 -53.23 97.62
CA ILE A 334 -28.12 -52.82 96.26
C ILE A 334 -29.26 -53.71 95.74
N SER A 335 -30.43 -53.12 95.49
CA SER A 335 -31.56 -53.86 94.90
C SER A 335 -31.27 -54.16 93.43
N GLU A 336 -31.63 -55.36 92.97
CA GLU A 336 -31.44 -55.81 91.59
C GLU A 336 -32.07 -54.83 90.58
N SER A 337 -33.25 -54.29 90.92
CA SER A 337 -33.94 -53.25 90.13
C SER A 337 -33.16 -51.93 90.04
N PHE A 338 -32.35 -51.59 91.06
CA PHE A 338 -31.54 -50.37 91.07
C PHE A 338 -30.38 -50.44 90.07
N ILE A 339 -29.73 -51.60 89.92
CA ILE A 339 -28.66 -51.78 88.92
C ILE A 339 -29.25 -51.66 87.51
N LEU A 340 -30.40 -52.28 87.26
CA LEU A 340 -31.11 -52.22 85.98
C LEU A 340 -31.50 -50.78 85.60
N ILE A 341 -32.13 -50.05 86.52
CA ILE A 341 -32.55 -48.67 86.27
C ILE A 341 -31.34 -47.76 86.01
N SER A 342 -30.21 -48.00 86.69
CA SER A 342 -28.99 -47.20 86.57
C SER A 342 -28.29 -47.43 85.23
N VAL A 343 -28.13 -48.69 84.81
CA VAL A 343 -27.53 -49.03 83.49
C VAL A 343 -28.39 -48.50 82.34
N ILE A 344 -29.71 -48.67 82.39
CA ILE A 344 -30.63 -48.14 81.37
C ILE A 344 -30.54 -46.60 81.33
N SER A 345 -30.55 -45.94 82.49
CA SER A 345 -30.45 -44.47 82.56
C SER A 345 -29.13 -43.95 81.99
N PHE A 346 -28.02 -44.65 82.24
CA PHE A 346 -26.70 -44.30 81.70
C PHE A 346 -26.66 -44.46 80.16
N PHE A 347 -27.20 -45.55 79.62
CA PHE A 347 -27.27 -45.74 78.17
C PHE A 347 -28.20 -44.75 77.48
N ILE A 348 -29.37 -44.45 78.06
CA ILE A 348 -30.26 -43.39 77.56
C ILE A 348 -29.53 -42.05 77.51
N TYR A 349 -28.71 -41.75 78.53
CA TYR A 349 -27.88 -40.54 78.54
C TYR A 349 -26.84 -40.55 77.41
N ILE A 350 -26.13 -41.65 77.18
CA ILE A 350 -25.18 -41.79 76.06
C ILE A 350 -25.89 -41.61 74.71
N VAL A 351 -27.02 -42.27 74.49
CA VAL A 351 -27.82 -42.14 73.26
C VAL A 351 -28.25 -40.69 73.05
N ARG A 352 -28.69 -40.01 74.11
CA ARG A 352 -29.06 -38.59 74.06
C ARG A 352 -27.87 -37.70 73.66
N VAL A 353 -26.68 -37.96 74.17
CA VAL A 353 -25.45 -37.24 73.80
C VAL A 353 -25.08 -37.51 72.33
N LEU A 354 -25.14 -38.77 71.88
CA LEU A 354 -24.87 -39.15 70.50
C LEU A 354 -25.84 -38.51 69.51
N ILE A 355 -27.14 -38.47 69.82
CA ILE A 355 -28.15 -37.76 69.03
C ILE A 355 -27.77 -36.28 68.90
N LYS A 356 -27.38 -35.62 70.00
CA LYS A 356 -26.94 -34.22 69.95
C LYS A 356 -25.70 -34.01 69.07
N ILE A 357 -24.72 -34.93 69.10
CA ILE A 357 -23.51 -34.88 68.26
C ILE A 357 -23.85 -35.08 66.78
N VAL A 358 -24.73 -36.04 66.45
CA VAL A 358 -25.21 -36.28 65.08
C VAL A 358 -25.95 -35.04 64.56
N MET A 359 -26.92 -34.53 65.32
CA MET A 359 -27.69 -33.34 64.97
C MET A 359 -26.79 -32.13 64.77
N SER A 360 -25.79 -31.93 65.64
CA SER A 360 -24.82 -30.85 65.51
C SER A 360 -24.00 -30.94 64.22
N ASN A 361 -23.49 -32.12 63.86
CA ASN A 361 -22.72 -32.28 62.63
C ASN A 361 -23.59 -32.15 61.37
N HIS A 362 -24.85 -32.59 61.44
CA HIS A 362 -25.81 -32.41 60.35
C HIS A 362 -26.16 -30.93 60.16
N HIS A 363 -26.42 -30.20 61.25
CA HIS A 363 -26.64 -28.76 61.23
C HIS A 363 -25.46 -28.01 60.61
N LEU A 364 -24.24 -28.28 61.08
CA LEU A 364 -23.00 -27.71 60.52
C LEU A 364 -22.86 -28.00 59.02
N ALA A 365 -23.14 -29.24 58.57
CA ALA A 365 -23.08 -29.59 57.16
C ALA A 365 -24.11 -28.80 56.32
N THR A 366 -25.34 -28.64 56.82
CA THR A 366 -26.40 -27.90 56.14
C THR A 366 -26.11 -26.40 56.09
N GLU A 367 -25.64 -25.82 57.19
CA GLU A 367 -25.19 -24.42 57.29
C GLU A 367 -24.04 -24.12 56.32
N TYR A 368 -23.01 -24.98 56.27
CA TYR A 368 -21.92 -24.80 55.31
C TYR A 368 -22.38 -24.95 53.85
N ARG A 369 -23.35 -25.83 53.55
CA ARG A 369 -23.95 -25.89 52.20
C ARG A 369 -24.73 -24.63 51.87
N GLN A 370 -25.49 -24.07 52.83
CA GLN A 370 -26.22 -22.82 52.63
C GLN A 370 -25.25 -21.66 52.38
N LYS A 371 -24.14 -21.60 53.12
CA LYS A 371 -23.06 -20.61 52.88
C LYS A 371 -22.40 -20.79 51.50
N ALA A 372 -22.16 -22.02 51.06
CA ALA A 372 -21.65 -22.30 49.71
C ALA A 372 -22.66 -21.86 48.62
N ALA A 373 -23.95 -22.19 48.79
CA ALA A 373 -25.01 -21.80 47.87
C ALA A 373 -25.18 -20.27 47.80
N LEU A 374 -25.11 -19.58 48.95
CA LEU A 374 -25.15 -18.12 49.02
C LEU A 374 -23.92 -17.49 48.35
N THR A 375 -22.73 -18.07 48.53
CA THR A 375 -21.51 -17.63 47.84
C THR A 375 -21.67 -17.76 46.32
N ARG A 376 -22.20 -18.89 45.84
CA ARG A 376 -22.46 -19.15 44.42
C ARG A 376 -23.54 -18.22 43.85
N PHE A 377 -24.59 -17.94 44.63
CA PHE A 377 -25.63 -16.98 44.26
C PHE A 377 -25.06 -15.56 44.13
N TYR A 378 -24.22 -15.14 45.08
CA TYR A 378 -23.52 -13.86 45.00
C TYR A 378 -22.60 -13.77 43.78
N GLN A 379 -21.82 -14.83 43.49
CA GLN A 379 -21.02 -14.92 42.27
C GLN A 379 -21.88 -14.76 41.00
N ALA A 380 -23.06 -15.40 40.96
CA ALA A 380 -23.98 -15.30 39.83
C ALA A 380 -24.56 -13.88 39.66
N LEU A 381 -24.90 -13.21 40.76
CA LEU A 381 -25.35 -11.81 40.76
C LEU A 381 -24.28 -10.85 40.25
N THR A 382 -23.05 -10.96 40.74
CA THR A 382 -21.93 -10.13 40.28
C THR A 382 -21.62 -10.39 38.80
N LYS A 383 -21.70 -11.64 38.34
CA LYS A 383 -21.48 -12.00 36.94
C LYS A 383 -22.59 -11.50 36.00
N ALA A 384 -23.83 -11.37 36.48
CA ALA A 384 -24.96 -10.87 35.71
C ALA A 384 -24.93 -9.34 35.50
N GLY A 385 -23.92 -8.64 36.03
CA GLY A 385 -23.77 -7.19 35.87
C GLY A 385 -24.67 -6.37 36.80
N ASN A 386 -25.32 -7.01 37.79
CA ASN A 386 -26.03 -6.29 38.84
C ASN A 386 -24.99 -5.76 39.84
N ASN A 387 -24.82 -4.44 39.89
CA ASN A 387 -24.05 -3.77 40.93
C ASN A 387 -24.74 -4.01 42.28
N VAL A 388 -24.31 -5.05 42.98
CA VAL A 388 -24.72 -5.30 44.37
C VAL A 388 -24.24 -4.12 45.19
N ASP A 389 -25.17 -3.38 45.78
CA ASP A 389 -24.86 -2.16 46.51
C ASP A 389 -23.89 -2.46 47.69
N LYS A 390 -23.16 -1.45 48.14
CA LYS A 390 -22.19 -1.59 49.23
C LYS A 390 -22.86 -2.12 50.51
N GLU A 391 -24.11 -1.77 50.75
CA GLU A 391 -24.90 -2.26 51.89
C GLU A 391 -25.29 -3.73 51.72
N GLU A 392 -25.79 -4.12 50.54
CA GLU A 392 -26.13 -5.50 50.20
C GLU A 392 -24.92 -6.43 50.28
N ARG A 393 -23.75 -5.97 49.80
CA ARG A 393 -22.48 -6.69 49.89
C ARG A 393 -22.06 -6.92 51.34
N LEU A 394 -22.25 -5.93 52.21
CA LEU A 394 -21.93 -6.04 53.63
C LEU A 394 -22.82 -7.08 54.33
N ILE A 395 -24.12 -7.10 53.99
CA ILE A 395 -25.08 -8.09 54.49
C ILE A 395 -24.68 -9.51 54.06
N ILE A 396 -24.34 -9.71 52.78
CA ILE A 396 -23.95 -11.02 52.25
C ILE A 396 -22.64 -11.51 52.88
N ILE A 397 -21.61 -10.66 52.97
CA ILE A 397 -20.33 -11.01 53.61
C ILE A 397 -20.57 -11.40 55.07
N ASN A 398 -21.37 -10.63 55.81
CA ASN A 398 -21.66 -10.96 57.19
C ASN A 398 -22.42 -12.29 57.34
N SER A 399 -23.41 -12.57 56.48
CA SER A 399 -24.12 -13.84 56.47
C SER A 399 -23.18 -15.04 56.19
N LEU A 400 -22.19 -14.86 55.31
CA LEU A 400 -21.18 -15.87 55.01
C LEU A 400 -20.19 -16.11 56.17
N PHE A 401 -19.75 -15.06 56.87
CA PHE A 401 -18.74 -15.16 57.93
C PHE A 401 -19.29 -15.18 59.36
N SER A 402 -20.61 -15.13 59.53
CA SER A 402 -21.28 -15.27 60.82
C SER A 402 -20.88 -16.57 61.54
N LYS A 403 -20.87 -16.55 62.88
CA LYS A 403 -20.63 -17.75 63.68
C LYS A 403 -21.73 -18.77 63.40
N VAL A 404 -21.33 -20.03 63.19
CA VAL A 404 -22.28 -21.11 62.95
C VAL A 404 -22.70 -21.68 64.30
N GLU A 405 -23.98 -21.57 64.62
CA GLU A 405 -24.53 -22.20 65.81
C GLU A 405 -24.44 -23.73 65.68
N THR A 406 -24.00 -24.36 66.77
CA THR A 406 -24.02 -25.81 66.86
C THR A 406 -25.11 -26.18 67.84
N GLY A 407 -25.83 -27.28 67.62
CA GLY A 407 -26.84 -27.77 68.57
C GLY A 407 -26.29 -28.09 69.98
N LEU A 408 -24.97 -27.92 70.18
CA LEU A 408 -24.23 -28.11 71.42
C LEU A 408 -23.74 -26.79 72.06
N ILE A 409 -23.54 -25.72 71.28
CA ILE A 409 -23.08 -24.41 71.75
C ILE A 409 -24.03 -23.37 71.16
N LYS A 410 -24.86 -22.79 72.02
CA LYS A 410 -25.66 -21.60 71.70
C LYS A 410 -24.81 -20.38 72.02
N THR A 411 -24.67 -19.48 71.05
CA THR A 411 -24.05 -18.16 71.24
C THR A 411 -25.16 -17.12 71.21
N ASP A 412 -25.22 -16.22 72.19
CA ASP A 412 -26.17 -15.11 72.19
C ASP A 412 -25.87 -14.18 71.00
N THR A 413 -26.66 -14.30 69.93
CA THR A 413 -26.47 -13.59 68.65
C THR A 413 -26.96 -12.14 68.68
N SER A 414 -27.55 -11.67 69.80
CA SER A 414 -28.16 -10.34 69.91
C SER A 414 -27.17 -9.17 69.78
N ASN A 415 -25.98 -9.29 70.37
CA ASN A 415 -24.98 -8.21 70.37
C ASN A 415 -24.32 -8.01 69.00
N ASP A 416 -24.16 -9.09 68.22
CA ASP A 416 -23.54 -9.00 66.89
C ASP A 416 -24.51 -8.33 65.89
N SER A 417 -25.83 -8.57 66.00
CA SER A 417 -26.86 -7.91 65.19
C SER A 417 -27.03 -6.41 65.46
N GLU A 418 -26.92 -5.97 66.72
CA GLU A 418 -27.00 -4.55 67.09
C GLU A 418 -25.79 -3.75 66.61
N ALA A 419 -24.59 -4.33 66.67
CA ALA A 419 -23.38 -3.72 66.13
C ALA A 419 -23.46 -3.50 64.60
N ILE A 420 -24.17 -4.36 63.89
CA ILE A 420 -24.37 -4.27 62.43
C ILE A 420 -25.39 -3.18 62.08
N LEU A 421 -26.52 -3.12 62.81
CA LEU A 421 -27.50 -2.05 62.64
C LEU A 421 -26.88 -0.67 62.91
N ALA A 422 -25.94 -0.59 63.86
CA ALA A 422 -25.16 0.62 64.13
C ALA A 422 -24.18 1.00 62.99
N ILE A 423 -23.60 0.02 62.29
CA ILE A 423 -22.69 0.29 61.14
C ILE A 423 -23.48 0.64 59.87
N LEU A 424 -24.61 -0.02 59.62
CA LEU A 424 -25.50 0.27 58.49
C LEU A 424 -26.14 1.65 58.64
N SER A 425 -26.71 1.97 59.81
CA SER A 425 -27.29 3.30 60.09
C SER A 425 -26.29 4.46 59.99
N LYS A 426 -24.99 4.20 60.16
CA LYS A 426 -23.94 5.22 60.04
C LYS A 426 -23.51 5.50 58.59
N ASN A 427 -23.81 4.60 57.64
CA ASN A 427 -23.54 4.79 56.21
C ASN A 427 -24.74 5.37 55.42
N ILE A 428 -25.95 5.41 56.00
CA ILE A 428 -27.15 6.00 55.38
C ILE A 428 -27.17 7.54 55.59
N LYS A 429 -26.10 8.25 55.19
CA LYS A 429 -26.06 9.72 55.29
C LYS A 429 -25.56 10.38 54.02
#